data_AF-A0A372Q6D4-F1
#
_entry.id   AF-A0A372Q6D4-F1
#
_cell.length_a   1.000
_cell.length_b   1.000
_cell.length_c   1.000
_cell.angle_alpha   90.00
_cell.angle_beta   90.00
_cell.angle_gamma   90.00
#
_symmetry.space_group_name_H-M   'P 1'
#
loop_
_entity.id
_entity.type
_entity.pdbx_description
1 polymer ?
#
loop_
_entity_poly.entity_id
_entity_poly.type
_entity_poly.pdbx_seq_one_letter_code
_entity_poly.pdbx_strand_id
1 'polypeptide(L)'
;MFSGVKTILGKRREKNKENKKNVSRKMSKTFKDKDMEVEKPDDGIDIFCTAKPKREPLQGKLLLNPVKELSRKPPKDWEHNDLLPIVNLLAGRPYIDGRGENREGAYAFDMISSDFDSYLEKHDEVRGLIDPTYVVADVGGQQIPNFALKNYPATLPQPVNFGGANYIWVFTGRHRMTEAAHLVGWIQHAIPNLTMFKFNTTSVATQY
;
A
#
# COMPACT_ATOMS: atom_id res chain seq x y z
N MET A 1 44.97 29.87 35.62
CA MET A 1 45.73 29.81 36.89
C MET A 1 44.91 30.53 37.95
N PHE A 2 44.61 29.81 39.06
CA PHE A 2 44.03 30.25 40.35
C PHE A 2 42.64 30.95 40.30
N SER A 3 41.73 30.82 41.24
CA SER A 3 41.53 30.05 42.47
C SER A 3 40.26 30.65 43.09
N GLY A 4 39.44 29.88 43.83
CA GLY A 4 38.54 30.47 44.83
C GLY A 4 37.12 29.92 44.89
N VAL A 5 36.98 28.79 45.58
CA VAL A 5 35.74 28.18 46.08
C VAL A 5 35.30 28.86 47.39
N LYS A 6 33.98 28.88 47.69
CA LYS A 6 33.39 28.53 49.01
C LYS A 6 31.86 28.40 48.93
N THR A 7 31.31 27.17 48.88
CA THR A 7 30.70 26.34 49.97
C THR A 7 29.36 26.87 50.50
N ILE A 8 28.31 26.03 50.59
CA ILE A 8 27.77 25.48 51.87
C ILE A 8 26.70 24.40 51.61
N LEU A 9 26.89 23.25 52.29
CA LEU A 9 25.97 22.21 52.83
C LEU A 9 24.73 21.75 52.01
N GLY A 10 24.33 20.47 51.99
CA GLY A 10 24.60 19.33 52.85
C GLY A 10 23.90 18.05 52.35
N LYS A 11 24.26 16.92 52.96
CA LYS A 11 24.05 15.52 52.54
C LYS A 11 22.63 14.95 52.73
N ARG A 12 22.39 13.87 51.95
CA ARG A 12 21.90 12.51 52.33
C ARG A 12 20.42 12.11 52.06
N ARG A 13 20.31 11.16 51.11
CA ARG A 13 19.61 9.85 51.11
C ARG A 13 18.17 9.66 51.62
N GLU A 14 17.45 8.92 50.76
CA GLU A 14 16.56 7.75 51.00
C GLU A 14 15.02 7.91 51.06
N LYS A 15 14.39 7.10 50.17
CA LYS A 15 13.21 6.21 50.34
C LYS A 15 11.77 6.74 50.33
N ASN A 16 11.07 6.29 49.28
CA ASN A 16 9.85 5.46 49.25
C ASN A 16 8.51 5.91 49.89
N LYS A 17 7.45 5.64 49.09
CA LYS A 17 6.08 5.18 49.41
C LYS A 17 4.89 6.18 49.49
N GLU A 18 3.98 5.92 48.55
CA GLU A 18 2.52 5.69 48.66
C GLU A 18 1.51 6.81 48.98
N ASN A 19 0.58 6.92 48.02
CA ASN A 19 -0.89 7.03 48.14
C ASN A 19 -1.52 8.23 48.87
N LYS A 20 -2.34 8.98 48.12
CA LYS A 20 -3.77 9.16 48.46
C LYS A 20 -4.63 9.63 47.28
N LYS A 21 -5.74 8.92 47.14
CA LYS A 21 -6.90 9.13 46.27
C LYS A 21 -7.42 10.57 46.32
N ASN A 22 -7.96 11.07 45.21
CA ASN A 22 -9.34 11.56 45.24
C ASN A 22 -10.04 11.40 43.88
N VAL A 23 -11.09 10.60 43.95
CA VAL A 23 -12.10 10.32 42.93
C VAL A 23 -13.12 11.46 43.00
N SER A 24 -13.49 12.04 41.86
CA SER A 24 -14.87 12.49 41.67
C SER A 24 -15.35 12.08 40.28
N ARG A 25 -16.32 11.14 40.31
CA ARG A 25 -17.08 10.63 39.18
C ARG A 25 -18.12 11.68 38.77
N LYS A 26 -18.27 11.88 37.46
CA LYS A 26 -19.58 12.13 36.84
C LYS A 26 -19.74 11.16 35.67
N MET A 27 -20.31 9.99 35.99
CA MET A 27 -21.24 9.27 35.10
C MET A 27 -22.49 10.15 34.94
N SER A 28 -23.32 10.12 33.90
CA SER A 28 -23.46 9.26 32.72
C SER A 28 -24.45 9.96 31.79
N LYS A 29 -24.33 9.76 30.48
CA LYS A 29 -25.51 9.41 29.66
C LYS A 29 -25.07 8.39 28.63
N THR A 30 -25.42 7.17 28.96
CA THR A 30 -25.37 5.96 28.17
C THR A 30 -26.25 6.14 26.94
N PHE A 31 -25.67 6.05 25.75
CA PHE A 31 -26.34 5.40 24.63
C PHE A 31 -25.68 4.03 24.49
N LYS A 32 -26.45 3.00 24.85
CA LYS A 32 -26.13 1.61 24.51
C LYS A 32 -26.49 1.46 23.04
N ASP A 33 -25.52 1.11 22.22
CA ASP A 33 -25.77 0.09 21.21
C ASP A 33 -24.79 -1.05 21.45
N LYS A 34 -25.38 -2.23 21.54
CA LYS A 34 -24.70 -3.51 21.65
C LYS A 34 -24.35 -3.97 20.24
N ASP A 35 -23.32 -4.81 20.19
CA ASP A 35 -23.05 -5.78 19.13
C ASP A 35 -22.35 -5.26 17.87
N MET A 36 -21.03 -5.11 17.98
CA MET A 36 -20.07 -5.73 17.05
C MET A 36 -18.68 -5.61 17.68
N GLU A 37 -18.27 -6.62 18.44
CA GLU A 37 -16.84 -6.86 18.61
C GLU A 37 -16.30 -7.26 17.24
N VAL A 38 -15.89 -6.26 16.46
CA VAL A 38 -14.96 -6.50 15.37
C VAL A 38 -13.65 -6.83 16.05
N GLU A 39 -13.31 -8.11 16.10
CA GLU A 39 -11.92 -8.52 16.33
C GLU A 39 -11.07 -7.68 15.39
N LYS A 40 -10.20 -6.84 15.98
CA LYS A 40 -9.19 -6.13 15.21
C LYS A 40 -8.36 -7.21 14.52
N PRO A 41 -8.25 -7.24 13.18
CA PRO A 41 -7.25 -8.09 12.57
C PRO A 41 -5.88 -7.54 13.01
N ASP A 42 -5.28 -8.25 13.95
CA ASP A 42 -3.91 -8.07 14.39
C ASP A 42 -3.02 -8.90 13.48
N ASP A 43 -2.63 -8.30 12.37
CA ASP A 43 -1.56 -8.81 11.55
C ASP A 43 -0.74 -7.60 11.15
N GLY A 44 0.20 -7.21 12.02
CA GLY A 44 1.21 -6.18 11.82
C GLY A 44 2.15 -6.47 10.63
N ILE A 45 1.60 -6.66 9.44
CA ILE A 45 2.31 -6.69 8.18
C ILE A 45 2.26 -5.25 7.66
N ASP A 46 3.37 -4.54 7.80
CA ASP A 46 3.64 -3.36 6.98
C ASP A 46 3.56 -3.78 5.50
N ILE A 47 2.45 -3.48 4.83
CA ILE A 47 2.29 -3.72 3.40
C ILE A 47 3.01 -2.60 2.65
N PHE A 48 4.33 -2.69 2.60
CA PHE A 48 5.14 -1.88 1.72
C PHE A 48 4.94 -2.34 0.26
N CYS A 49 4.82 -1.38 -0.66
CA CYS A 49 4.91 -1.63 -2.09
C CYS A 49 6.29 -2.25 -2.42
N THR A 50 6.32 -3.54 -2.77
CA THR A 50 7.53 -4.22 -3.25
C THR A 50 7.62 -4.27 -4.78
N ALA A 51 6.54 -3.90 -5.48
CA ALA A 51 6.48 -3.84 -6.93
C ALA A 51 7.36 -2.69 -7.44
N LYS A 52 8.67 -2.95 -7.52
CA LYS A 52 9.64 -2.07 -8.16
C LYS A 52 9.36 -2.09 -9.66
N PRO A 53 9.01 -0.95 -10.29
CA PRO A 53 8.84 -0.90 -11.74
C PRO A 53 10.09 -1.45 -12.40
N LYS A 54 9.95 -2.53 -13.16
CA LYS A 54 11.04 -3.13 -13.89
C LYS A 54 10.94 -2.64 -15.32
N ARG A 55 11.98 -1.92 -15.78
CA ARG A 55 12.03 -1.35 -17.13
C ARG A 55 12.05 -2.41 -18.22
N GLU A 56 12.53 -3.60 -17.89
CA GLU A 56 12.60 -4.70 -18.83
C GLU A 56 11.24 -5.42 -18.91
N PRO A 57 10.84 -5.89 -20.10
CA PRO A 57 9.71 -6.78 -20.23
C PRO A 57 9.87 -8.05 -19.39
N LEU A 58 8.74 -8.67 -19.05
CA LEU A 58 8.75 -10.05 -18.58
C LEU A 58 9.05 -10.97 -19.77
N GLN A 59 10.12 -11.75 -19.69
CA GLN A 59 10.38 -12.80 -20.67
C GLN A 59 9.26 -13.84 -20.63
N GLY A 60 8.52 -13.99 -21.74
CA GLY A 60 7.38 -14.92 -21.82
C GLY A 60 7.72 -16.36 -21.41
N LYS A 61 8.93 -16.85 -21.71
CA LYS A 61 9.36 -18.21 -21.33
C LYS A 61 9.26 -18.51 -19.82
N LEU A 62 9.36 -17.49 -18.96
CA LEU A 62 9.25 -17.63 -17.51
C LEU A 62 7.83 -17.96 -17.05
N LEU A 63 6.81 -17.64 -17.85
CA LEU A 63 5.40 -17.91 -17.55
C LEU A 63 5.00 -19.35 -17.87
N LEU A 64 5.76 -20.06 -18.70
CA LEU A 64 5.34 -21.35 -19.25
C LEU A 64 5.02 -22.39 -18.17
N ASN A 65 5.93 -22.59 -17.21
CA ASN A 65 5.74 -23.57 -16.15
C ASN A 65 4.66 -23.15 -15.13
N PRO A 66 4.67 -21.91 -14.60
CA PRO A 66 3.60 -21.43 -13.72
C PRO A 66 2.20 -21.56 -14.34
N VAL A 67 2.05 -21.21 -15.62
CA VAL A 67 0.77 -21.34 -16.32
C VAL A 67 0.39 -22.81 -16.49
N LYS A 68 1.33 -23.67 -16.93
CA LYS A 68 1.07 -25.12 -17.07
C LYS A 68 0.60 -25.76 -15.76
N GLU A 69 1.17 -25.36 -14.62
CA GLU A 69 0.75 -25.84 -13.30
C GLU A 69 -0.66 -25.32 -12.95
N LEU A 70 -0.94 -24.03 -13.14
CA LEU A 70 -2.25 -23.43 -12.87
C LEU A 70 -3.36 -24.07 -13.74
N SER A 71 -3.06 -24.33 -15.02
CA SER A 71 -4.00 -24.96 -15.97
C SER A 71 -4.35 -26.41 -15.66
N ARG A 72 -3.69 -27.07 -14.70
CA ARG A 72 -4.12 -28.40 -14.21
C ARG A 72 -5.41 -28.34 -13.40
N LYS A 73 -5.77 -27.14 -12.91
CA LYS A 73 -7.00 -26.88 -12.17
C LYS A 73 -7.93 -26.01 -13.03
N PRO A 74 -9.24 -26.28 -13.03
CA PRO A 74 -10.18 -25.37 -13.69
C PRO A 74 -10.22 -24.02 -12.94
N PRO A 75 -10.48 -22.90 -13.62
CA PRO A 75 -10.44 -21.55 -13.03
C PRO A 75 -11.25 -21.35 -11.75
N LYS A 76 -12.40 -22.02 -11.66
CA LYS A 76 -13.28 -21.99 -10.49
C LYS A 76 -12.65 -22.55 -9.20
N ASP A 77 -11.62 -23.37 -9.34
CA ASP A 77 -10.95 -24.08 -8.24
C ASP A 77 -9.54 -23.49 -7.98
N TRP A 78 -9.22 -22.33 -8.57
CA TRP A 78 -7.96 -21.64 -8.31
C TRP A 78 -7.96 -21.02 -6.91
N GLU A 79 -6.91 -21.30 -6.16
CA GLU A 79 -6.67 -20.68 -4.87
C GLU A 79 -5.61 -19.58 -4.97
N HIS A 80 -5.58 -18.68 -3.99
CA HIS A 80 -4.63 -17.57 -3.94
C HIS A 80 -3.18 -18.01 -4.21
N ASN A 81 -2.75 -19.10 -3.58
CA ASN A 81 -1.39 -19.64 -3.70
C ASN A 81 -1.07 -20.21 -5.08
N ASP A 82 -2.08 -20.63 -5.85
CA ASP A 82 -1.90 -21.13 -7.21
C ASP A 82 -1.52 -20.00 -8.18
N LEU A 83 -2.03 -18.78 -7.94
CA LEU A 83 -1.75 -17.61 -8.79
C LEU A 83 -0.45 -16.89 -8.43
N LEU A 84 0.01 -16.98 -7.18
CA LEU A 84 1.19 -16.24 -6.70
C LEU A 84 2.45 -16.38 -7.59
N PRO A 85 2.80 -17.57 -8.13
CA PRO A 85 3.93 -17.69 -9.04
C PRO A 85 3.82 -16.79 -10.27
N ILE A 86 2.62 -16.64 -10.84
CA ILE A 86 2.36 -15.79 -12.02
C ILE A 86 2.33 -14.32 -11.60
N VAL A 87 1.60 -14.01 -10.52
CA VAL A 87 1.47 -12.65 -9.95
C VAL A 87 2.84 -12.04 -9.66
N ASN A 88 3.74 -12.79 -9.02
CA ASN A 88 5.09 -12.34 -8.68
C ASN A 88 5.96 -12.06 -9.91
N LEU A 89 5.76 -12.81 -11.00
CA LEU A 89 6.45 -12.55 -12.26
C LEU A 89 5.96 -11.27 -12.93
N LEU A 90 4.64 -11.04 -12.91
CA LEU A 90 3.98 -9.87 -13.51
C LEU A 90 4.13 -8.60 -12.67
N ALA A 91 4.37 -8.71 -11.36
CA ALA A 91 4.48 -7.58 -10.45
C ALA A 91 5.50 -6.53 -10.93
N GLY A 92 5.00 -5.31 -11.19
CA GLY A 92 5.80 -4.18 -11.65
C GLY A 92 6.36 -4.31 -13.08
N ARG A 93 5.89 -5.28 -13.87
CA ARG A 93 6.26 -5.44 -15.29
C ARG A 93 5.21 -4.73 -16.17
N PRO A 94 5.63 -3.82 -17.06
CA PRO A 94 4.69 -3.12 -17.91
C PRO A 94 4.17 -4.02 -19.03
N TYR A 95 4.97 -4.96 -19.52
CA TYR A 95 4.54 -5.91 -20.55
C TYR A 95 5.32 -7.24 -20.57
N ILE A 96 4.72 -8.24 -21.24
CA ILE A 96 5.32 -9.55 -21.55
C ILE A 96 5.92 -9.51 -22.95
N ASP A 97 7.19 -9.93 -23.11
CA ASP A 97 7.85 -10.15 -24.40
C ASP A 97 7.51 -11.53 -24.93
N GLY A 98 6.78 -11.60 -26.05
CA GLY A 98 6.39 -12.84 -26.73
C GLY A 98 7.29 -13.27 -27.90
N ARG A 99 8.42 -12.61 -28.14
CA ARG A 99 9.25 -12.86 -29.34
C ARG A 99 10.17 -14.07 -29.18
N GLY A 100 10.43 -14.76 -30.29
CA GLY A 100 11.41 -15.85 -30.37
C GLY A 100 11.12 -16.98 -29.38
N GLU A 101 12.09 -17.33 -28.54
CA GLU A 101 11.97 -18.36 -27.51
C GLU A 101 10.91 -18.04 -26.42
N ASN A 102 10.46 -16.78 -26.32
CA ASN A 102 9.45 -16.39 -25.34
C ASN A 102 8.01 -16.67 -25.79
N ARG A 103 7.79 -16.99 -27.07
CA ARG A 103 6.47 -17.10 -27.70
C ARG A 103 5.57 -18.11 -27.00
N GLU A 104 6.09 -19.29 -26.66
CA GLU A 104 5.28 -20.36 -26.06
C GLU A 104 4.74 -19.95 -24.70
N GLY A 105 5.56 -19.34 -23.84
CA GLY A 105 5.12 -18.92 -22.52
C GLY A 105 4.20 -17.70 -22.52
N ALA A 106 4.42 -16.75 -23.43
CA ALA A 106 3.50 -15.64 -23.64
C ALA A 106 2.13 -16.14 -24.15
N TYR A 107 2.12 -17.04 -25.13
CA TYR A 107 0.91 -17.67 -25.63
C TYR A 107 0.19 -18.49 -24.56
N ALA A 108 0.91 -19.22 -23.72
CA ALA A 108 0.31 -19.97 -22.62
C ALA A 108 -0.45 -19.02 -21.66
N PHE A 109 0.14 -17.88 -21.31
CA PHE A 109 -0.53 -16.88 -20.48
C PHE A 109 -1.77 -16.27 -21.17
N ASP A 110 -1.66 -15.98 -22.47
CA ASP A 110 -2.78 -15.48 -23.28
C ASP A 110 -4.01 -16.40 -23.20
N MET A 111 -3.79 -17.72 -23.25
CA MET A 111 -4.84 -18.73 -23.14
C MET A 111 -5.61 -18.74 -21.82
N ILE A 112 -5.02 -18.24 -20.73
CA ILE A 112 -5.67 -18.15 -19.41
C ILE A 112 -6.07 -16.72 -19.02
N SER A 113 -5.75 -15.73 -19.86
CA SER A 113 -5.84 -14.31 -19.51
C SER A 113 -7.25 -13.88 -19.08
N SER A 114 -8.28 -14.32 -19.80
CA SER A 114 -9.67 -14.00 -19.47
C SER A 114 -10.09 -14.52 -18.09
N ASP A 115 -9.69 -15.75 -17.75
CA ASP A 115 -9.98 -16.37 -16.46
C ASP A 115 -9.15 -15.72 -15.35
N PHE A 116 -7.90 -15.38 -15.64
CA PHE A 116 -6.99 -14.68 -14.74
C PHE A 116 -7.54 -13.29 -14.40
N ASP A 117 -7.95 -12.51 -15.39
CA ASP A 117 -8.56 -11.18 -15.17
C ASP A 117 -9.87 -11.31 -14.38
N SER A 118 -10.72 -12.29 -14.71
CA SER A 118 -11.96 -12.56 -13.96
C SER A 118 -11.70 -12.93 -12.49
N TYR A 119 -10.58 -13.61 -12.21
CA TYR A 119 -10.15 -13.88 -10.84
C TYR A 119 -9.72 -12.58 -10.15
N LEU A 120 -8.89 -11.76 -10.81
CA LEU A 120 -8.40 -10.50 -10.24
C LEU A 120 -9.52 -9.50 -9.93
N GLU A 121 -10.59 -9.47 -10.72
CA GLU A 121 -11.77 -8.65 -10.46
C GLU A 121 -12.45 -8.97 -9.11
N LYS A 122 -12.40 -10.23 -8.68
CA LYS A 122 -12.99 -10.70 -7.42
C LYS A 122 -11.99 -10.65 -6.25
N HIS A 123 -10.70 -10.57 -6.57
CA HIS A 123 -9.60 -10.65 -5.62
C HIS A 123 -8.73 -9.40 -5.69
N ASP A 124 -9.28 -8.28 -5.20
CA ASP A 124 -8.61 -6.97 -5.28
C ASP A 124 -7.24 -7.01 -4.62
N GLU A 125 -7.05 -7.76 -3.52
CA GLU A 125 -5.73 -7.92 -2.91
C GLU A 125 -4.65 -8.46 -3.84
N VAL A 126 -5.00 -9.40 -4.73
CA VAL A 126 -4.06 -9.99 -5.70
C VAL A 126 -3.81 -9.02 -6.83
N ARG A 127 -4.86 -8.34 -7.31
CA ARG A 127 -4.73 -7.31 -8.34
C ARG A 127 -3.75 -6.22 -7.90
N GLY A 128 -3.83 -5.82 -6.64
CA GLY A 128 -2.96 -4.78 -6.05
C GLY A 128 -1.48 -5.16 -5.94
N LEU A 129 -1.11 -6.42 -6.20
CA LEU A 129 0.29 -6.87 -6.31
C LEU A 129 0.85 -6.68 -7.73
N ILE A 130 0.00 -6.75 -8.74
CA ILE A 130 0.38 -6.60 -10.15
C ILE A 130 0.26 -5.14 -10.58
N ASP A 131 -0.87 -4.54 -10.25
CA ASP A 131 -1.32 -3.24 -10.75
C ASP A 131 -1.75 -2.35 -9.57
N PRO A 132 -0.82 -1.54 -9.06
CA PRO A 132 -1.13 -0.62 -7.99
C PRO A 132 -2.08 0.49 -8.46
N THR A 133 -2.71 1.15 -7.50
CA THR A 133 -3.46 2.38 -7.74
C THR A 133 -2.55 3.56 -7.51
N TYR A 134 -2.45 4.41 -8.52
CA TYR A 134 -1.66 5.61 -8.45
C TYR A 134 -2.55 6.80 -8.18
N VAL A 135 -2.06 7.71 -7.35
CA VAL A 135 -2.63 9.04 -7.16
C VAL A 135 -1.59 10.05 -7.58
N VAL A 136 -1.95 10.95 -8.50
CA VAL A 136 -1.08 12.04 -8.95
C VAL A 136 -1.70 13.35 -8.53
N ALA A 137 -0.94 14.17 -7.80
CA ALA A 137 -1.21 15.58 -7.64
C ALA A 137 -0.40 16.36 -8.67
N ASP A 138 -1.08 17.09 -9.53
CA ASP A 138 -0.45 18.06 -10.42
C ASP A 138 -0.34 19.40 -9.68
N VAL A 139 0.90 19.77 -9.38
CA VAL A 139 1.22 20.99 -8.64
C VAL A 139 1.74 22.09 -9.56
N GLY A 140 1.87 21.84 -10.88
CA GLY A 140 2.35 22.84 -11.85
C GLY A 140 3.72 23.44 -11.50
N GLY A 141 4.58 22.68 -10.82
CA GLY A 141 5.90 23.15 -10.34
C GLY A 141 5.88 23.88 -8.99
N GLN A 142 4.71 24.04 -8.37
CA GLN A 142 4.59 24.66 -7.05
C GLN A 142 5.03 23.71 -5.95
N GLN A 143 5.74 24.24 -4.95
CA GLN A 143 6.09 23.48 -3.77
C GLN A 143 4.92 23.52 -2.78
N ILE A 144 4.25 22.39 -2.59
CA ILE A 144 3.19 22.23 -1.59
C ILE A 144 3.77 21.53 -0.36
N PRO A 145 3.90 22.21 0.79
CA PRO A 145 4.46 21.59 2.00
C PRO A 145 3.57 20.45 2.50
N ASN A 146 4.08 19.21 2.45
CA ASN A 146 3.46 18.00 2.99
C ASN A 146 2.00 17.72 2.60
N PHE A 147 1.45 18.39 1.58
CA PHE A 147 0.04 18.23 1.14
C PHE A 147 -1.00 18.29 2.26
N ALA A 148 -0.74 19.06 3.32
CA ALA A 148 -1.57 19.11 4.52
C ALA A 148 -1.82 17.74 5.21
N LEU A 149 -0.90 16.79 5.04
CA LEU A 149 -1.02 15.41 5.55
C LEU A 149 -0.61 15.26 7.02
N LYS A 150 -0.28 16.35 7.74
CA LYS A 150 0.19 16.30 9.14
C LYS A 150 -0.78 15.58 10.09
N ASN A 151 -2.09 15.64 9.80
CA ASN A 151 -3.15 15.05 10.62
C ASN A 151 -3.86 13.88 9.90
N TYR A 152 -3.27 13.34 8.82
CA TYR A 152 -3.88 12.23 8.10
C TYR A 152 -3.93 10.99 9.00
N PRO A 153 -5.06 10.26 9.07
CA PRO A 153 -5.31 9.25 10.11
C PRO A 153 -4.58 7.91 9.89
N ALA A 154 -3.69 7.81 8.89
CA ALA A 154 -2.98 6.59 8.56
C ALA A 154 -1.55 6.88 8.07
N THR A 155 -0.70 5.85 8.08
CA THR A 155 0.61 5.91 7.42
C THR A 155 0.41 5.92 5.90
N LEU A 156 1.00 6.89 5.21
CA LEU A 156 0.92 7.00 3.76
C LEU A 156 2.20 6.52 3.08
N PRO A 157 2.12 5.97 1.86
CA PRO A 157 3.29 5.78 1.03
C PRO A 157 3.97 7.13 0.76
N GLN A 158 5.31 7.16 0.73
CA GLN A 158 6.01 8.39 0.40
C GLN A 158 5.78 8.74 -1.08
N PRO A 159 5.36 9.97 -1.40
CA PRO A 159 5.17 10.36 -2.78
C PRO A 159 6.50 10.55 -3.50
N VAL A 160 6.53 10.19 -4.78
CA VAL A 160 7.64 10.45 -5.68
C VAL A 160 7.38 11.76 -6.42
N ASN A 161 8.34 12.69 -6.39
CA ASN A 161 8.30 13.87 -7.25
C ASN A 161 8.67 13.47 -8.68
N PHE A 162 7.76 13.70 -9.62
CA PHE A 162 7.94 13.42 -11.04
C PHE A 162 8.08 14.73 -11.81
N GLY A 163 9.31 15.01 -12.27
CA GLY A 163 9.61 16.14 -13.14
C GLY A 163 9.40 17.52 -12.50
N GLY A 164 9.41 17.63 -11.16
CA GLY A 164 9.20 18.88 -10.44
C GLY A 164 7.74 19.36 -10.41
N ALA A 165 6.89 18.84 -11.30
CA ALA A 165 5.52 19.31 -11.50
C ALA A 165 4.45 18.41 -10.89
N ASN A 166 4.77 17.15 -10.60
CA ASN A 166 3.81 16.18 -10.12
C ASN A 166 4.32 15.42 -8.89
N TYR A 167 3.40 15.00 -8.03
CA TYR A 167 3.68 14.09 -6.93
C TYR A 167 2.82 12.84 -7.07
N ILE A 168 3.45 11.67 -6.97
CA ILE A 168 2.82 10.38 -7.24
C ILE A 168 2.85 9.52 -5.98
N TRP A 169 1.68 9.15 -5.47
CA TRP A 169 1.51 8.11 -4.46
C TRP A 169 1.13 6.79 -5.13
N VAL A 170 1.61 5.69 -4.58
CA VAL A 170 1.37 4.34 -5.08
C VAL A 170 0.75 3.50 -3.97
N PHE A 171 -0.47 3.04 -4.18
CA PHE A 171 -1.23 2.22 -3.25
C PHE A 171 -1.32 0.78 -3.77
N THR A 172 -1.05 -0.19 -2.90
CA THR A 172 -1.00 -1.63 -3.21
C THR A 172 -1.89 -2.44 -2.26
N GLY A 173 -2.15 -3.70 -2.61
CA GLY A 173 -2.91 -4.61 -1.76
C GLY A 173 -4.42 -4.33 -1.71
N ARG A 174 -5.10 -4.97 -0.75
CA ARG A 174 -6.57 -5.09 -0.69
C ARG A 174 -7.32 -3.76 -0.65
N HIS A 175 -6.75 -2.73 -0.03
CA HIS A 175 -7.46 -1.48 0.23
C HIS A 175 -6.99 -0.32 -0.65
N ARG A 176 -6.14 -0.59 -1.66
CA ARG A 176 -5.49 0.45 -2.45
C ARG A 176 -6.45 1.46 -3.08
N MET A 177 -7.61 1.00 -3.56
CA MET A 177 -8.60 1.86 -4.24
C MET A 177 -9.28 2.80 -3.25
N THR A 178 -9.62 2.28 -2.07
CA THR A 178 -10.28 3.04 -0.99
C THR A 178 -9.30 4.01 -0.34
N GLU A 179 -8.08 3.56 -0.06
CA GLU A 179 -7.02 4.41 0.50
C GLU A 179 -6.62 5.53 -0.46
N ALA A 180 -6.47 5.22 -1.76
CA ALA A 180 -6.23 6.22 -2.80
C ALA A 180 -7.35 7.25 -2.86
N ALA A 181 -8.62 6.82 -2.84
CA ALA A 181 -9.77 7.72 -2.87
C ALA A 181 -9.85 8.60 -1.61
N HIS A 182 -9.56 8.02 -0.43
CA HIS A 182 -9.52 8.76 0.83
C HIS A 182 -8.43 9.82 0.83
N LEU A 183 -7.23 9.50 0.32
CA LEU A 183 -6.15 10.48 0.16
C LEU A 183 -6.58 11.65 -0.75
N VAL A 184 -7.18 11.35 -1.91
CA VAL A 184 -7.67 12.38 -2.84
C VAL A 184 -8.65 13.32 -2.14
N GLY A 185 -9.67 12.76 -1.47
CA GLY A 185 -10.66 13.56 -0.74
C GLY A 185 -10.05 14.41 0.37
N TRP A 186 -9.11 13.85 1.13
CA TRP A 186 -8.42 14.58 2.20
C TRP A 186 -7.62 15.77 1.68
N ILE A 187 -6.79 15.55 0.65
CA ILE A 187 -5.95 16.61 0.07
C ILE A 187 -6.84 17.67 -0.58
N GLN A 188 -7.87 17.29 -1.34
CA GLN A 188 -8.77 18.25 -1.99
C GLN A 188 -9.57 19.08 -0.99
N HIS A 189 -9.91 18.51 0.18
CA HIS A 189 -10.52 19.27 1.26
C HIS A 189 -9.57 20.33 1.85
N ALA A 190 -8.31 19.96 2.06
CA ALA A 190 -7.32 20.85 2.65
C ALA A 190 -6.74 21.87 1.66
N ILE A 191 -6.67 21.53 0.38
CA ILE A 191 -6.12 22.35 -0.70
C ILE A 191 -7.15 22.42 -1.82
N PRO A 192 -8.15 23.32 -1.69
CA PRO A 192 -9.14 23.52 -2.73
C PRO A 192 -8.47 23.89 -4.06
N ASN A 193 -8.96 23.32 -5.15
CA ASN A 193 -8.47 23.51 -6.53
C ASN A 193 -7.17 22.77 -6.91
N LEU A 194 -6.59 21.93 -6.04
CA LEU A 194 -5.51 21.05 -6.46
C LEU A 194 -6.05 19.96 -7.40
N THR A 195 -5.47 19.86 -8.60
CA THR A 195 -5.83 18.82 -9.56
C THR A 195 -5.24 17.49 -9.12
N MET A 196 -6.10 16.50 -8.97
CA MET A 196 -5.71 15.16 -8.56
C MET A 196 -6.28 14.11 -9.50
N PHE A 197 -5.44 13.16 -9.87
CA PHE A 197 -5.77 12.04 -10.76
C PHE A 197 -5.60 10.73 -10.00
N LYS A 198 -6.55 9.81 -10.16
CA LYS A 198 -6.44 8.43 -9.68
C LYS A 198 -6.49 7.50 -10.88
N PHE A 199 -5.51 6.62 -11.03
CA PHE A 199 -5.45 5.65 -12.12
C PHE A 199 -5.03 4.28 -11.64
N ASN A 200 -5.60 3.28 -12.29
CA ASN A 200 -5.20 1.88 -12.29
C ASN A 200 -5.17 1.43 -13.76
N THR A 201 -4.45 0.37 -14.08
CA THR A 201 -4.55 -0.22 -15.41
C THR A 201 -5.71 -1.21 -15.43
N THR A 202 -6.35 -1.45 -16.57
CA THR A 202 -7.42 -2.47 -16.67
C THR A 202 -6.84 -3.85 -16.99
N SER A 203 -5.64 -3.92 -17.55
CA SER A 203 -4.95 -5.17 -17.92
C SER A 203 -3.44 -4.98 -17.90
N VAL A 204 -2.71 -6.10 -17.74
CA VAL A 204 -1.25 -6.12 -17.96
C VAL A 204 -1.03 -5.94 -19.46
N ALA A 205 -0.16 -5.03 -19.90
CA ALA A 205 0.07 -4.87 -21.34
C ALA A 205 0.81 -6.09 -21.89
N THR A 206 0.49 -6.52 -23.11
CA THR A 206 1.19 -7.65 -23.76
C THR A 206 1.77 -7.17 -25.08
N GLN A 207 3.04 -7.48 -25.35
CA GLN A 207 3.69 -7.17 -26.62
C GLN A 207 3.97 -8.46 -27.38
N TYR A 208 3.27 -8.64 -28.51
CA TYR A 208 3.48 -9.75 -29.44
C TYR A 208 4.63 -9.42 -30.42
#